data_AF-A2QQ78-F1
#
_entry.id   AF-A2QQ78-F1
#
_cell.length_a   1.000
_cell.length_b   1.000
_cell.length_c   1.000
_cell.angle_alpha   90.00
_cell.angle_beta   90.00
_cell.angle_gamma   90.00
#
_symmetry.space_group_name_H-M   'P 1'
#
loop_
_entity.id
_entity.type
_entity.pdbx_description
1 polymer ?
#
loop_
_entity_poly.entity_id
_entity_poly.type
_entity_poly.pdbx_seq_one_letter_code
_entity_poly.pdbx_strand_id
1 'polypeptide(L)'
;MGFGAPGGGAVPVKPTPPERGSFPLDHDGECKHLITDYLKCLKSRRGVNDDECRKLAKSYLSCRMDQYVLGLYMLLKESWLILCDLPLAI
;
A
#
# COMPACT_ATOMS: atom_id res chain seq x y z
N MET A 1 -25.79 1.36 11.87
CA MET A 1 -25.77 2.64 11.12
C MET A 1 -25.20 2.37 9.74
N GLY A 2 -26.00 2.58 8.69
CA GLY A 2 -25.59 2.36 7.30
C GLY A 2 -24.79 3.55 6.78
N PHE A 3 -23.57 3.31 6.32
CA PHE A 3 -22.69 4.33 5.76
C PHE A 3 -22.93 4.43 4.26
N GLY A 4 -23.86 5.31 3.90
CA GLY A 4 -24.18 5.63 2.51
C GLY A 4 -25.24 6.73 2.48
N ALA A 5 -24.81 7.98 2.67
CA ALA A 5 -25.64 9.15 2.36
C ALA A 5 -24.91 10.01 1.30
N PRO A 6 -25.59 10.38 0.20
CA PRO A 6 -25.00 11.06 -0.94
C PRO A 6 -24.96 12.58 -0.70
N GLY A 7 -23.90 13.24 -1.18
CA GLY A 7 -23.87 14.71 -1.31
C GLY A 7 -23.48 15.46 -0.04
N GLY A 8 -22.19 15.70 0.14
CA GLY A 8 -21.67 16.59 1.17
C GLY A 8 -20.15 16.53 1.17
N GLY A 9 -19.52 17.44 0.44
CA GLY A 9 -18.08 17.47 0.22
C GLY A 9 -17.30 17.23 1.52
N ALA A 10 -16.30 16.35 1.44
CA ALA A 10 -15.39 16.10 2.55
C ALA A 10 -14.74 17.42 2.97
N VAL A 11 -15.24 18.01 4.06
CA VAL A 11 -14.48 19.03 4.79
C VAL A 11 -13.10 18.42 5.06
N PRO A 12 -11.99 19.09 4.72
CA PRO A 12 -10.64 18.59 4.95
C PRO A 12 -10.31 18.67 6.44
N VAL A 13 -11.05 17.93 7.25
CA VAL A 13 -10.69 17.61 8.63
C VAL A 13 -9.52 16.64 8.51
N LYS A 14 -8.36 17.02 9.04
CA LYS A 14 -7.27 16.08 9.27
C LYS A 14 -7.79 15.11 10.33
N PRO A 15 -8.13 13.85 9.99
CA PRO A 15 -8.57 12.91 11.01
C PRO A 15 -7.44 12.72 12.01
N THR A 16 -7.77 12.66 13.29
CA THR A 16 -6.85 12.14 14.30
C THR A 16 -6.60 10.66 13.97
N PRO A 17 -5.33 10.20 13.88
CA PRO A 17 -5.06 8.77 13.81
C PRO A 17 -5.76 8.04 14.98
N PRO A 18 -6.39 6.87 14.79
CA PRO A 18 -6.39 5.96 13.64
C PRO A 18 -7.70 5.98 12.83
N GLU A 19 -8.45 7.08 12.80
CA GLU A 19 -9.81 7.09 12.19
C GLU A 19 -9.84 6.78 10.69
N ARG A 20 -8.69 6.75 10.01
CA ARG A 20 -8.54 6.35 8.59
C ARG A 20 -7.76 5.03 8.40
N GLY A 21 -7.55 4.28 9.47
CA GLY A 21 -6.73 3.07 9.50
C GLY A 21 -5.23 3.39 9.59
N SER A 22 -4.50 2.63 10.40
CA SER A 22 -3.04 2.73 10.54
C SER A 22 -2.33 1.99 9.41
N PHE A 23 -2.62 2.32 8.14
CA PHE A 23 -1.86 1.74 7.04
C PHE A 23 -0.37 2.01 7.35
N PRO A 24 0.47 0.97 7.53
CA PRO A 24 1.87 1.15 7.91
C PRO A 24 2.51 2.14 6.94
N LEU A 25 2.90 3.30 7.47
CA LEU A 25 3.56 4.31 6.65
C LEU A 25 4.87 3.68 6.17
N ASP A 26 5.03 3.70 4.85
CA ASP A 26 6.24 3.27 4.17
C ASP A 26 7.38 4.17 4.68
N HIS A 27 8.12 3.68 5.67
CA HIS A 27 9.01 4.51 6.48
C HIS A 27 10.34 4.76 5.75
N ASP A 28 10.80 3.75 5.00
CA ASP A 28 12.02 3.77 4.19
C ASP A 28 11.80 4.41 2.81
N GLY A 29 10.55 4.59 2.39
CA GLY A 29 10.20 5.33 1.19
C GLY A 29 10.53 4.61 -0.12
N GLU A 30 10.62 3.28 -0.10
CA GLU A 30 10.94 2.44 -1.27
C GLU A 30 9.92 2.67 -2.41
N CYS A 31 8.64 2.84 -2.06
CA CYS A 31 7.57 3.09 -3.03
C CYS A 31 7.35 4.58 -3.38
N LYS A 32 8.23 5.49 -2.92
CA LYS A 32 8.07 6.95 -3.09
C LYS A 32 8.08 7.41 -4.55
N HIS A 33 8.81 6.71 -5.41
CA HIS A 33 8.88 7.05 -6.83
C HIS A 33 7.51 6.87 -7.52
N LEU A 34 6.80 5.78 -7.23
CA LEU A 34 5.49 5.48 -7.81
C LEU A 34 4.40 6.46 -7.38
N ILE A 35 4.36 6.82 -6.09
CA ILE A 35 3.40 7.82 -5.59
C ILE A 35 3.67 9.20 -6.18
N THR A 36 4.94 9.55 -6.39
CA THR A 36 5.32 10.81 -7.03
C THR A 36 4.81 10.86 -8.46
N ASP A 37 4.94 9.76 -9.22
CA ASP A 37 4.47 9.71 -10.60
C ASP A 37 2.94 9.67 -10.70
N TYR A 38 2.26 8.98 -9.79
CA TYR A 38 0.80 9.07 -9.67
C TYR A 38 0.32 10.50 -9.38
N LEU A 39 0.95 11.21 -8.43
CA LEU A 39 0.58 12.58 -8.11
C LEU A 39 0.87 13.55 -9.26
N LYS A 40 1.97 13.34 -10.00
CA LYS A 40 2.24 14.09 -11.25
C LYS A 40 1.15 13.83 -12.29
N CYS A 41 0.71 12.57 -12.44
CA CYS A 41 -0.37 12.20 -13.35
C CYS A 41 -1.70 12.89 -12.99
N LEU A 42 -2.07 12.88 -11.71
CA LEU A 42 -3.25 13.62 -11.25
C LEU A 42 -3.12 15.12 -11.52
N LYS A 43 -1.94 15.70 -11.26
CA LYS A 43 -1.70 17.13 -11.49
C LYS A 43 -1.82 17.49 -12.97
N SER A 44 -1.34 16.66 -13.89
CA SER A 44 -1.43 16.90 -15.33
C SER A 44 -2.86 16.74 -15.85
N ARG A 45 -3.66 15.85 -15.24
CA ARG A 45 -5.07 15.60 -15.58
C ARG A 45 -6.07 16.43 -14.78
N ARG A 46 -5.63 17.53 -14.15
CA ARG A 46 -6.50 18.44 -13.36
C ARG A 46 -7.28 17.71 -12.24
N GLY A 47 -6.67 16.69 -11.65
CA GLY A 47 -7.26 15.87 -10.59
C GLY A 47 -8.17 14.74 -11.09
N VAL A 48 -8.34 14.58 -12.41
CA VAL A 48 -9.07 13.43 -12.98
C VAL A 48 -8.19 12.19 -12.91
N ASN A 49 -8.75 11.11 -12.39
CA ASN A 49 -8.06 9.82 -12.29
C ASN A 49 -8.37 8.94 -13.51
N ASP A 50 -7.82 9.31 -14.66
CA ASP A 50 -7.91 8.55 -15.91
C ASP A 50 -7.20 7.18 -15.81
N ASP A 51 -7.44 6.25 -16.75
CA ASP A 51 -6.89 4.89 -16.70
C ASP A 51 -5.37 4.83 -16.56
N GLU A 52 -4.64 5.78 -17.13
CA GLU A 52 -3.19 5.90 -16.96
C GLU A 52 -2.80 6.20 -15.51
N CYS A 53 -3.50 7.11 -14.84
CA CYS A 53 -3.27 7.41 -13.43
C CYS A 53 -3.72 6.25 -12.54
N ARG A 54 -4.77 5.50 -12.93
CA ARG A 54 -5.21 4.28 -12.23
C ARG A 54 -4.17 3.16 -12.27
N LYS A 55 -3.45 3.01 -13.39
CA LYS A 55 -2.33 2.06 -13.50
C LYS A 55 -1.20 2.44 -12.54
N LEU A 56 -0.83 3.73 -12.48
CA LEU A 56 0.19 4.23 -11.55
C LEU A 56 -0.22 4.04 -10.07
N ALA A 57 -1.50 4.31 -9.76
CA ALA A 57 -2.05 4.06 -8.44
C ALA A 57 -1.99 2.57 -8.06
N LYS A 58 -2.32 1.68 -9.00
CA LYS A 58 -2.23 0.22 -8.79
C LYS A 58 -0.78 -0.21 -8.53
N SER A 59 0.18 0.28 -9.30
CA SER A 59 1.60 -0.02 -9.09
C SER A 59 2.08 0.45 -7.72
N TYR A 60 1.71 1.67 -7.32
CA TYR A 60 2.05 2.19 -5.98
C TYR A 60 1.46 1.33 -4.86
N LEU A 61 0.18 0.95 -4.95
CA LEU A 61 -0.43 0.08 -3.95
C LEU A 61 0.17 -1.32 -3.94
N SER A 62 0.49 -1.89 -5.12
CA SER A 62 1.16 -3.20 -5.22
C SER A 62 2.48 -3.18 -4.49
N CYS A 63 3.33 -2.17 -4.75
CA CYS A 63 4.62 -2.02 -4.08
C CYS A 63 4.49 -2.07 -2.55
N ARG A 64 3.48 -1.41 -1.97
CA ARG A 64 3.23 -1.42 -0.52
C ARG A 64 2.77 -2.78 0.01
N MET A 65 2.05 -3.56 -0.81
CA MET A 65 1.62 -4.92 -0.46
C MET A 65 2.77 -5.93 -0.61
N ASP A 66 3.59 -5.77 -1.65
CA ASP A 66 4.74 -6.62 -1.93
C ASP A 66 5.80 -6.48 -0.83
N GLN A 67 6.02 -5.29 -0.28
CA GLN A 67 6.89 -5.11 0.90
C GLN A 67 6.39 -5.89 2.13
N TYR A 68 5.07 -5.95 2.35
CA TYR A 68 4.49 -6.75 3.42
C TYR A 68 4.67 -8.26 3.19
N VAL A 69 4.43 -8.72 1.95
CA VAL A 69 4.56 -10.14 1.59
C VAL A 69 6.02 -10.59 1.56
N LEU A 70 6.93 -9.78 1.01
CA LEU A 70 8.37 -10.03 1.02
C LEU A 70 8.93 -10.02 2.44
N GLY A 71 8.48 -9.09 3.29
CA GLY A 71 8.82 -9.09 4.72
C GLY A 71 8.39 -10.37 5.43
N LEU A 72 7.14 -10.82 5.21
CA LEU A 72 6.68 -12.11 5.73
C LEU A 72 7.49 -13.29 5.18
N TYR A 73 7.76 -13.29 3.87
CA TYR A 73 8.55 -14.33 3.22
C TYR A 73 9.97 -14.37 3.77
N MET A 74 10.62 -13.23 4.02
CA MET A 74 11.97 -13.21 4.60
C MET A 74 12.00 -13.79 6.02
N LEU A 75 11.04 -13.43 6.88
CA LEU A 75 10.87 -14.03 8.22
C LEU A 75 10.58 -15.53 8.16
N LEU A 76 9.81 -15.95 7.16
CA LEU A 76 9.53 -17.36 6.95
C LEU A 76 10.70 -18.08 6.31
N LYS A 77 11.58 -17.43 5.54
CA LYS A 77 12.67 -18.07 4.80
C LYS A 77 13.74 -18.62 5.72
N GLU A 78 14.04 -17.92 6.82
CA GLU A 78 14.91 -18.45 7.87
C GLU A 78 14.30 -19.71 8.50
N SER A 79 13.00 -19.70 8.78
CA SER A 79 12.26 -20.86 9.30
C SER A 79 12.12 -22.01 8.28
N TRP A 80 11.95 -21.70 6.99
CA TRP A 80 11.82 -22.67 5.90
C TRP A 80 13.16 -23.29 5.50
N LEU A 81 14.25 -22.52 5.52
CA LEU A 81 15.60 -23.05 5.37
C LEU A 81 15.94 -23.98 6.56
N ILE A 82 15.61 -23.59 7.79
CA ILE A 82 15.73 -24.47 8.96
C ILE A 82 14.91 -25.76 8.79
N LEU A 83 13.69 -25.69 8.24
CA LEU A 83 12.85 -26.87 7.97
C LEU A 83 13.35 -27.74 6.80
N CYS A 84 14.04 -27.16 5.81
CA CYS A 84 14.62 -27.90 4.68
C CYS A 84 15.98 -28.55 5.01
N ASP A 85 16.75 -27.96 5.92
CA ASP A 85 18.03 -28.50 6.41
C ASP A 85 17.88 -29.37 7.66
N LEU A 86 16.70 -29.42 8.28
CA LEU A 86 16.40 -30.43 9.31
C LEU A 86 16.29 -31.77 8.57
N PRO A 87 17.27 -32.69 8.70
CA PRO A 87 17.07 -34.02 8.15
C PRO A 87 15.82 -34.55 8.85
N LEU A 88 14.79 -34.87 8.07
CA LEU A 88 13.75 -35.78 8.53
C LEU A 88 14.44 -37.09 8.88
N ALA A 89 14.97 -37.15 10.09
CA ALA A 89 15.35 -38.37 10.78
C ALA A 89 14.11 -38.79 11.55
N ILE A 90 13.19 -39.45 10.84
CA ILE A 90 12.39 -40.62 11.23
C ILE A 90 11.94 -41.28 9.94
#